data_AF-A0A3E2CF52-F1
#
_entry.id   AF-A0A3E2CF52-F1
#
_cell.length_a   1.000
_cell.length_b   1.000
_cell.length_c   1.000
_cell.angle_alpha   90.00
_cell.angle_beta   90.00
_cell.angle_gamma   90.00
#
_symmetry.space_group_name_H-M   'P 1'
#
loop_
_entity.id
_entity.type
_entity.pdbx_description
1 polymer ?
#
loop_
_entity_poly.entity_id
_entity_poly.type
_entity_poly.pdbx_seq_one_letter_code
_entity_poly.pdbx_strand_id
1 'polypeptide(L)'
;MTTCNTEKTNTCNEANEYCTSSTTQVDTCFSVRARRRMFLNDVRQCIERVRTQQPLTHCITNVIVQDITANALLAAGASPIMVTDPEEAHALAQIATGVLINV
;
A
#
# COMPACT_ATOMS: atom_id res chain seq x y z
N MET A 1 29.39 8.09 -36.51
CA MET A 1 29.16 6.63 -36.46
C MET A 1 29.36 6.18 -35.02
N THR A 2 28.27 5.83 -34.35
CA THR A 2 28.08 4.62 -33.52
C THR A 2 26.73 4.75 -32.81
N THR A 3 25.83 3.85 -33.19
CA THR A 3 24.49 3.62 -32.67
C THR A 3 24.54 2.88 -31.33
N CYS A 4 23.60 3.14 -30.42
CA CYS A 4 23.09 2.08 -29.55
C CYS A 4 21.59 2.31 -29.28
N ASN A 5 20.81 1.35 -29.77
CA ASN A 5 19.37 1.22 -29.61
C ASN A 5 18.98 1.11 -28.13
N THR A 6 17.87 1.72 -27.76
CA THR A 6 17.04 1.20 -26.66
C THR A 6 15.70 0.83 -27.25
N GLU A 7 15.41 -0.46 -27.16
CA GLU A 7 14.31 -1.14 -27.80
C GLU A 7 12.96 -0.59 -27.35
N LYS A 8 12.05 -0.53 -28.32
CA LYS A 8 10.63 -0.39 -28.11
C LYS A 8 10.13 -1.59 -27.32
N THR A 9 9.55 -1.36 -26.15
CA THR A 9 8.43 -2.17 -25.66
C THR A 9 7.19 -1.30 -25.67
N ASN A 10 6.51 -1.36 -26.81
CA ASN A 10 5.14 -0.91 -26.95
C ASN A 10 4.23 -1.75 -26.05
N THR A 11 3.49 -1.11 -25.15
CA THR A 11 2.05 -1.39 -24.96
C THR A 11 1.37 -0.10 -24.52
N CYS A 12 1.17 0.77 -25.50
CA CYS A 12 0.09 1.75 -25.48
C CYS A 12 -1.22 0.97 -25.60
N ASN A 13 -1.89 0.68 -24.48
CA ASN A 13 -3.30 0.30 -24.54
C ASN A 13 -4.15 1.52 -24.16
N GLU A 14 -4.71 2.10 -25.22
CA GLU A 14 -5.95 2.86 -25.29
C GLU A 14 -6.09 4.07 -24.37
N ALA A 15 -5.47 5.19 -24.78
CA ALA A 15 -6.00 6.51 -24.48
C ALA A 15 -6.48 7.12 -25.79
N ASN A 16 -7.80 7.07 -25.96
CA ASN A 16 -8.55 7.59 -27.10
C ASN A 16 -8.15 9.04 -27.43
N GLU A 17 -8.12 9.30 -28.72
CA GLU A 17 -7.73 10.50 -29.43
C GLU A 17 -8.67 11.68 -29.15
N TYR A 18 -8.17 12.75 -28.52
CA TYR A 18 -8.60 14.13 -28.81
C TYR A 18 -7.60 15.14 -28.20
N CYS A 19 -6.55 15.47 -28.95
CA CYS A 19 -5.77 16.68 -28.70
C CYS A 19 -6.14 17.68 -29.80
N THR A 20 -7.05 18.61 -29.50
CA THR A 20 -7.32 19.75 -30.38
C THR A 20 -7.14 21.07 -29.63
N SER A 21 -6.17 21.83 -30.13
CA SER A 21 -6.06 23.30 -30.17
C SER A 21 -6.13 24.11 -28.87
N SER A 22 -4.94 24.59 -28.48
CA SER A 22 -4.60 25.93 -27.98
C SER A 22 -5.48 26.58 -26.90
N THR A 23 -4.99 26.60 -25.65
CA THR A 23 -4.75 27.79 -24.79
C THR A 23 -4.26 27.28 -23.43
N THR A 24 -3.03 27.64 -23.03
CA THR A 24 -2.37 27.26 -21.76
C THR A 24 -2.50 25.78 -21.38
N GLN A 25 -1.95 24.90 -22.22
CA GLN A 25 -1.93 23.46 -21.97
C GLN A 25 -0.91 23.13 -20.89
N VAL A 26 -1.30 23.29 -19.62
CA VAL A 26 -0.67 22.50 -18.56
C VAL A 26 -1.00 21.06 -18.89
N ASP A 27 0.00 20.26 -19.23
CA ASP A 27 -0.19 18.82 -19.45
C ASP A 27 -0.65 18.17 -18.14
N THR A 28 -1.96 18.15 -17.94
CA THR A 28 -2.60 17.47 -16.81
C THR A 28 -2.25 15.99 -16.84
N CYS A 29 -2.04 15.40 -18.03
CA CYS A 29 -1.51 14.05 -18.20
C CYS A 29 -0.12 13.87 -17.55
N PHE A 30 0.81 14.84 -17.67
CA PHE A 30 2.09 14.80 -16.97
C PHE A 30 1.88 14.81 -15.46
N SER A 31 1.02 15.70 -14.95
CA SER A 31 0.72 15.77 -13.52
C SER A 31 0.05 14.50 -12.97
N VAL A 32 -0.81 13.84 -13.76
CA VAL A 32 -1.45 12.57 -13.42
C VAL A 32 -0.43 11.43 -13.41
N ARG A 33 0.44 11.34 -14.42
CA ARG A 33 1.54 10.36 -14.46
C ARG A 33 2.52 10.55 -13.31
N ALA A 34 2.87 11.80 -13.00
CA ALA A 34 3.73 12.14 -11.86
C ALA A 34 3.09 11.75 -10.53
N ARG A 35 1.81 12.10 -10.31
CA ARG A 35 1.05 11.71 -9.11
C ARG A 35 0.95 10.20 -8.96
N ARG A 36 0.70 9.47 -10.05
CA ARG A 36 0.64 8.00 -10.04
C ARG A 36 1.99 7.39 -9.65
N ARG A 37 3.11 7.89 -10.21
CA ARG A 37 4.44 7.41 -9.84
C ARG A 37 4.76 7.67 -8.36
N MET A 38 4.43 8.86 -7.87
CA MET A 38 4.63 9.22 -6.47
C MET A 38 3.85 8.30 -5.55
N PHE A 39 2.55 8.10 -5.83
CA PHE A 39 1.71 7.18 -5.07
C PHE A 39 2.23 5.74 -5.07
N LEU A 40 2.65 5.21 -6.23
CA LEU A 40 3.21 3.85 -6.31
C LEU A 40 4.52 3.70 -5.52
N ASN A 41 5.35 4.75 -5.49
CA ASN A 41 6.54 4.78 -4.66
C ASN A 41 6.21 4.80 -3.17
N ASP A 42 5.21 5.59 -2.76
CA ASP A 42 4.75 5.66 -1.37
C ASP A 42 4.19 4.31 -0.91
N VAL A 43 3.36 3.66 -1.73
CA VAL A 43 2.82 2.31 -1.46
C VAL A 43 3.96 1.29 -1.31
N ARG A 44 4.95 1.31 -2.21
CA ARG A 44 6.12 0.41 -2.12
C ARG A 44 6.86 0.63 -0.81
N GLN A 45 7.14 1.88 -0.43
CA GLN A 45 7.82 2.21 0.82
C GLN A 45 7.03 1.74 2.04
N CYS A 46 5.70 1.90 2.04
CA CYS A 46 4.85 1.41 3.14
C CYS A 46 4.94 -0.11 3.29
N ILE A 47 4.83 -0.87 2.18
CA ILE A 47 4.93 -2.33 2.21
C ILE A 47 6.31 -2.78 2.71
N GLU A 48 7.38 -2.14 2.25
CA GLU A 48 8.75 -2.44 2.71
C GLU A 48 8.92 -2.15 4.20
N ARG A 49 8.36 -1.05 4.71
CA ARG A 49 8.39 -0.72 6.15
C ARG A 49 7.69 -1.77 6.99
N VAL A 50 6.50 -2.22 6.60
CA VAL A 50 5.78 -3.27 7.34
C VAL A 50 6.59 -4.56 7.38
N ARG A 51 7.12 -5.01 6.24
CA ARG A 51 7.90 -6.25 6.16
C ARG A 51 9.23 -6.20 6.92
N THR A 52 9.86 -5.03 6.98
CA THR A 52 11.14 -4.84 7.68
C THR A 52 10.95 -4.69 9.18
N GLN A 53 9.92 -3.96 9.61
CA GLN A 53 9.65 -3.74 11.03
C GLN A 53 8.92 -4.90 11.70
N GLN A 54 8.17 -5.70 10.92
CA GLN A 54 7.32 -6.79 11.42
C GLN A 54 6.48 -6.36 12.64
N PRO A 55 5.62 -5.33 12.49
CA PRO A 55 4.95 -4.72 13.63
C PRO A 55 4.06 -5.72 14.36
N LEU A 56 4.10 -5.69 15.69
CA LEU A 56 3.19 -6.44 16.54
C LEU A 56 1.85 -5.71 16.60
N THR A 57 0.82 -6.26 15.98
CA THR A 57 -0.52 -5.66 15.90
C THR A 57 -1.47 -6.38 16.84
N HIS A 58 -1.88 -5.70 17.92
CA HIS A 58 -2.91 -6.21 18.83
C HIS A 58 -4.29 -6.02 18.20
N CYS A 59 -4.98 -7.12 17.96
CA CYS A 59 -6.23 -7.16 17.22
C CYS A 59 -7.38 -7.53 18.15
N ILE A 60 -8.25 -6.55 18.40
CA ILE A 60 -9.56 -6.72 19.05
C ILE A 60 -10.59 -6.63 17.92
N THR A 61 -10.90 -7.77 17.32
CA THR A 61 -11.80 -7.85 16.16
C THR A 61 -12.96 -8.79 16.41
N ASN A 62 -14.06 -8.61 15.67
CA ASN A 62 -15.17 -9.55 15.66
C ASN A 62 -14.68 -10.98 15.32
N VAL A 63 -15.33 -11.98 15.92
CA VAL A 63 -14.92 -13.39 15.86
C VAL A 63 -14.92 -13.98 14.44
N ILE A 64 -15.73 -13.42 13.53
CA ILE A 64 -15.90 -13.95 12.17
C ILE A 64 -14.68 -13.62 11.29
N VAL A 65 -14.02 -12.48 11.52
CA VAL A 65 -12.90 -12.03 10.68
C VAL A 65 -11.53 -12.28 11.29
N GLN A 66 -11.43 -12.95 12.44
CA GLN A 66 -10.15 -13.18 13.13
C GLN A 66 -9.13 -13.86 12.22
N ASP A 67 -9.51 -14.97 11.59
CA ASP A 67 -8.62 -15.77 10.75
C ASP A 67 -8.16 -15.01 9.50
N ILE A 68 -9.08 -14.35 8.80
CA ILE A 68 -8.72 -13.61 7.59
C ILE A 68 -7.87 -12.38 7.93
N THR A 69 -8.12 -11.74 9.07
CA THR A 69 -7.31 -10.61 9.56
C THR A 69 -5.91 -11.07 9.91
N ALA A 70 -5.77 -12.19 10.64
CA ALA A 70 -4.47 -12.75 10.99
C ALA A 70 -3.67 -13.12 9.73
N ASN A 71 -4.28 -13.85 8.79
CA ASN A 71 -3.63 -14.25 7.55
C ASN A 71 -3.25 -13.05 6.67
N ALA A 72 -4.11 -12.03 6.59
CA ALA A 72 -3.79 -10.81 5.85
C ALA A 72 -2.58 -10.07 6.45
N LEU A 73 -2.52 -9.95 7.78
CA LEU A 73 -1.39 -9.33 8.47
C LEU A 73 -0.09 -10.14 8.30
N LEU A 74 -0.17 -11.47 8.43
CA LEU A 74 0.96 -12.35 8.18
C LEU A 74 1.47 -12.24 6.73
N ALA A 75 0.56 -12.24 5.75
CA ALA A 75 0.91 -12.07 4.34
C ALA A 75 1.52 -10.68 4.03
N ALA A 76 1.09 -9.65 4.76
CA ALA A 76 1.68 -8.32 4.69
C ALA A 76 3.08 -8.24 5.34
N GLY A 77 3.45 -9.23 6.17
CA GLY A 77 4.72 -9.28 6.91
C GLY A 77 4.64 -8.66 8.30
N ALA A 78 3.45 -8.50 8.87
CA ALA A 78 3.22 -8.08 10.25
C ALA A 78 3.02 -9.29 11.18
N SER A 79 2.94 -9.03 12.48
CA SER A 79 2.74 -10.05 13.52
C SER A 79 1.44 -9.79 14.28
N PRO A 80 0.33 -10.50 13.98
CA PRO A 80 -0.93 -10.33 14.69
C PRO A 80 -0.93 -11.01 16.06
N ILE A 81 -1.57 -10.39 17.05
CA ILE A 81 -1.94 -11.00 18.33
C ILE A 81 -3.41 -10.73 18.65
N MET A 82 -4.18 -11.78 18.93
CA MET A 82 -5.63 -11.74 19.11
C MET A 82 -5.97 -12.02 20.57
N VAL A 83 -6.08 -10.99 21.41
CA VAL A 83 -6.41 -11.13 22.83
C VAL A 83 -7.48 -10.11 23.19
N THR A 84 -8.61 -10.61 23.70
CA THR A 84 -9.77 -9.80 24.07
C THR A 84 -10.04 -9.81 25.57
N ASP A 85 -9.29 -10.63 26.34
CA ASP A 85 -9.40 -10.62 27.79
C ASP A 85 -8.95 -9.25 28.34
N PRO A 86 -9.76 -8.56 29.15
CA PRO A 86 -9.43 -7.22 29.64
C PRO A 86 -8.15 -7.14 30.48
N GLU A 87 -7.83 -8.19 31.24
CA GLU A 87 -6.64 -8.19 32.11
C GLU A 87 -5.35 -8.29 31.29
N GLU A 88 -5.37 -9.10 30.22
CA GLU A 88 -4.22 -9.27 29.32
C GLU A 88 -4.14 -8.16 28.25
N ALA A 89 -5.28 -7.68 27.77
CA ALA A 89 -5.36 -6.68 26.70
C ALA A 89 -4.65 -5.38 27.05
N HIS A 90 -4.72 -4.94 28.32
CA HIS A 90 -4.02 -3.75 28.78
C HIS A 90 -2.49 -3.89 28.59
N ALA A 91 -1.92 -5.00 29.06
CA ALA A 91 -0.49 -5.24 28.96
C ALA A 91 -0.04 -5.39 27.50
N LEU A 92 -0.85 -6.04 26.66
CA LEU A 92 -0.54 -6.22 25.25
C LEU A 92 -0.60 -4.91 24.45
N ALA A 93 -1.57 -4.05 24.74
CA ALA A 93 -1.67 -2.75 24.11
C ALA A 93 -0.44 -1.85 24.40
N GLN A 94 0.21 -2.01 25.57
CA GLN A 94 1.43 -1.26 25.91
C GLN A 94 2.65 -1.71 25.12
N ILE A 95 2.72 -2.98 24.71
CA ILE A 95 3.86 -3.53 23.97
C ILE A 95 3.65 -3.57 22.45
N ALA A 96 2.39 -3.53 22.01
CA ALA A 96 2.05 -3.58 20.59
C ALA A 96 2.52 -2.33 19.86
N THR A 97 2.92 -2.49 18.60
CA THR A 97 3.22 -1.37 17.70
C THR A 97 1.94 -0.58 17.36
N GLY A 98 0.79 -1.25 17.38
CA GLY A 98 -0.51 -0.63 17.22
C GLY A 98 -1.65 -1.55 17.62
N VAL A 99 -2.82 -0.95 17.82
CA VAL A 99 -4.05 -1.65 18.23
C VAL A 99 -5.12 -1.47 17.15
N LEU A 100 -5.70 -2.58 16.69
CA LEU A 100 -6.85 -2.63 15.81
C LEU A 100 -8.10 -2.91 16.65
N ILE A 101 -9.11 -2.04 16.54
CA ILE A 101 -10.41 -2.21 17.21
C ILE A 101 -11.49 -2.29 16.12
N ASN A 102 -12.21 -3.41 16.09
CA ASN A 102 -13.26 -3.70 15.11
C ASN A 102 -14.34 -4.60 15.73
N VAL A 103 -15.40 -4.03 16.27
CA VAL A 103 -16.46 -4.76 17.00
C VAL A 103 -17.72 -4.98 16.17
#